data_AF-A0A8X6U810-F1
#
_entry.id   AF-A0A8X6U810-F1
#
_cell.length_a   1.000
_cell.length_b   1.000
_cell.length_c   1.000
_cell.angle_alpha   90.00
_cell.angle_beta   90.00
_cell.angle_gamma   90.00
#
_symmetry.space_group_name_H-M   'P 1'
#
loop_
_entity.id
_entity.type
_entity.pdbx_description
1 polymer ?
#
loop_
_entity_poly.entity_id
_entity_poly.type
_entity_poly.pdbx_seq_one_letter_code
_entity_poly.pdbx_strand_id
1 'polypeptide(L)'
;MNFHQKSDGGRDDALVLLKNTTLRVTTIINSPYIMKKVPEEDYTGNDRFEGYCKDLLEKLSEKFGFKFVINPVKDGKYGAFKDGAWNGMVGELLRM
;
A
#
# COMPACT_ATOMS: atom_id res chain seq x y z
N MET A 1 -1.17 27.02 36.36
CA MET A 1 -1.99 26.31 35.35
C MET A 1 -1.08 26.00 34.19
N ASN A 2 -0.52 24.78 34.13
CA ASN A 2 0.28 24.33 32.98
C ASN A 2 -0.61 23.46 32.11
N PHE A 3 -0.89 23.92 30.90
CA PHE A 3 -1.46 23.09 29.86
C PHE A 3 -0.44 21.99 29.54
N HIS A 4 -0.68 20.77 30.04
CA HIS A 4 0.05 19.59 29.61
C HIS A 4 -0.34 19.30 28.15
N GLN A 5 0.59 19.60 27.26
CA GLN A 5 0.58 19.25 25.85
C GLN A 5 0.50 17.72 25.75
N LYS A 6 -0.62 17.18 25.26
CA LYS A 6 -0.75 15.75 24.97
C LYS A 6 0.23 15.43 23.83
N SER A 7 1.22 14.58 24.10
CA SER A 7 2.17 14.10 23.10
C SER A 7 1.47 13.24 22.04
N ASP A 8 1.96 13.37 20.82
CA ASP A 8 1.54 12.78 19.55
C ASP A 8 1.84 11.26 19.43
N GLY A 9 1.58 10.47 20.49
CA GLY A 9 2.10 9.11 20.63
C GLY A 9 1.87 8.18 19.42
N GLY A 10 0.73 8.31 18.73
CA GLY A 10 0.41 7.46 17.58
C GLY A 10 1.27 7.67 16.34
N ARG A 11 1.85 8.87 16.13
CA ARG A 11 2.75 9.11 14.98
C ARG A 11 4.14 8.58 15.23
N ASP A 12 4.65 8.77 16.44
CA ASP A 12 5.97 8.28 16.83
C ASP A 12 6.01 6.75 16.81
N ASP A 13 4.94 6.09 17.25
CA ASP A 13 4.79 4.64 17.19
C ASP A 13 4.83 4.13 15.74
N ALA A 14 4.10 4.78 14.83
CA ALA A 14 4.10 4.40 13.41
C ALA A 14 5.48 4.58 12.77
N LEU A 15 6.21 5.66 13.11
CA LEU A 15 7.57 5.89 12.64
C LEU A 15 8.54 4.81 13.12
N VAL A 16 8.39 4.34 14.35
CA VAL A 16 9.24 3.26 14.89
C VAL A 16 8.89 1.91 14.27
N LEU A 17 7.60 1.58 14.16
CA LEU A 17 7.14 0.26 13.71
C LEU A 17 7.37 0.02 12.21
N LEU A 18 7.25 1.06 11.38
CA LEU A 18 7.30 0.92 9.93
C LEU A 18 8.72 1.07 9.35
N LYS A 19 9.64 1.67 10.11
CA LYS A 19 11.00 1.95 9.62
C LYS A 19 11.74 0.66 9.25
N ASN A 20 12.28 0.63 8.04
CA ASN A 20 12.98 -0.52 7.43
C ASN A 20 12.12 -1.78 7.23
N THR A 21 10.80 -1.71 7.41
CA THR A 21 9.87 -2.81 7.10
C THR A 21 9.47 -2.75 5.63
N THR A 22 9.44 -3.90 4.95
CA THR A 22 8.90 -3.99 3.59
C THR A 22 7.43 -4.41 3.62
N LEU A 23 6.54 -3.52 3.21
CA LEU A 23 5.10 -3.77 3.13
C LEU A 23 4.72 -4.37 1.77
N ARG A 24 3.95 -5.45 1.77
CA ARG A 24 3.30 -5.95 0.56
C ARG A 24 1.97 -5.23 0.38
N VAL A 25 1.83 -4.45 -0.68
CA VAL A 25 0.65 -3.61 -0.92
C VAL A 25 -0.21 -4.26 -2.00
N THR A 26 -1.37 -4.80 -1.60
CA THR A 26 -2.38 -5.25 -2.56
C THR A 26 -3.08 -4.04 -3.20
N THR A 27 -3.31 -4.09 -4.51
CA THR A 27 -3.95 -3.02 -5.27
C THR A 27 -4.71 -3.57 -6.48
N ILE A 28 -5.44 -2.74 -7.21
CA ILE A 28 -6.10 -3.09 -8.47
C ILE A 28 -5.64 -2.14 -9.58
N ILE A 29 -5.45 -2.67 -10.80
CA ILE A 29 -5.15 -1.83 -11.97
C ILE A 29 -6.42 -1.06 -12.33
N ASN A 30 -6.40 0.25 -12.10
CA ASN A 30 -7.51 1.14 -12.36
C ASN A 30 -6.98 2.54 -12.63
N SER A 31 -7.17 3.05 -13.85
CA SER A 31 -6.78 4.41 -14.21
C SER A 31 -7.68 5.43 -13.51
N PRO A 32 -7.14 6.56 -13.01
CA PRO A 32 -5.74 7.01 -13.02
C PRO A 32 -4.96 6.66 -11.73
N TYR A 33 -5.46 5.70 -10.94
CA TYR A 33 -4.95 5.41 -9.60
C TYR A 33 -3.70 4.52 -9.61
N ILE A 34 -3.76 3.38 -10.31
CA ILE A 34 -2.62 2.51 -10.58
C ILE A 34 -2.75 2.00 -12.01
N MET A 35 -1.71 2.21 -12.80
CA MET A 35 -1.59 1.82 -14.19
C MET A 35 -0.25 1.13 -14.40
N LYS A 36 -0.18 0.23 -15.39
CA LYS A 36 1.08 -0.37 -15.81
C LYS A 36 1.75 0.55 -16.83
N LYS A 37 3.04 0.78 -16.67
CA LYS A 37 3.86 1.47 -17.68
C LYS A 37 4.03 0.58 -18.91
N VAL A 38 4.18 1.22 -20.07
CA VAL A 38 4.32 0.55 -21.37
C VAL A 38 5.57 1.09 -22.08
N PRO A 39 6.41 0.24 -22.68
CA PRO A 39 6.34 -1.22 -22.59
C PRO A 39 6.71 -1.71 -21.17
N GLU A 40 6.11 -2.81 -20.72
CA GLU A 40 6.30 -3.31 -19.34
C GLU A 40 7.74 -3.83 -19.13
N GLU A 41 8.38 -4.36 -20.17
CA GLU A 41 9.74 -4.90 -20.15
C GLU A 41 10.84 -3.90 -19.78
N ASP A 42 10.60 -2.60 -19.97
CA ASP A 42 11.57 -1.54 -19.65
C ASP A 42 11.67 -1.28 -18.14
N TYR A 43 10.76 -1.86 -17.34
CA TYR A 43 10.62 -1.53 -15.92
C TYR A 43 10.63 -2.78 -15.05
N THR A 44 11.12 -2.64 -13.81
CA THR A 44 11.15 -3.75 -12.84
C THR A 44 10.60 -3.33 -11.49
N GLY A 45 10.22 -4.29 -10.65
CA GLY A 45 9.71 -4.00 -9.31
C GLY A 45 8.47 -3.09 -9.33
N ASN A 46 8.51 -2.04 -8.51
CA ASN A 46 7.46 -1.03 -8.42
C ASN A 46 7.46 -0.04 -9.58
N ASP A 47 8.60 0.12 -10.28
CA ASP A 47 8.73 1.08 -11.39
C ASP A 47 7.90 0.70 -12.60
N ARG A 48 7.37 -0.53 -12.64
CA ARG A 48 6.38 -0.99 -13.62
C ARG A 48 5.02 -0.30 -13.48
N PHE A 49 4.79 0.44 -12.39
CA PHE A 49 3.52 1.06 -12.09
C PHE A 49 3.61 2.58 -11.98
N GLU A 50 2.55 3.25 -12.39
CA GLU A 50 2.38 4.70 -12.27
C GLU A 50 0.93 5.05 -11.89
N GLY A 51 0.71 6.30 -11.46
CA GLY A 51 -0.61 6.80 -11.09
C GLY A 51 -0.67 7.31 -9.65
N TYR A 52 -1.80 7.91 -9.31
CA TYR A 52 -1.97 8.65 -8.06
C TYR A 52 -1.62 7.84 -6.80
N CYS A 53 -2.03 6.58 -6.73
CA CYS A 53 -1.78 5.74 -5.56
C CYS A 53 -0.31 5.33 -5.44
N LYS A 54 0.42 5.22 -6.56
CA LYS A 54 1.87 4.95 -6.54
C LYS A 54 2.61 6.16 -5.97
N ASP A 55 2.29 7.36 -6.44
CA ASP A 55 2.90 8.60 -5.95
C ASP A 55 2.61 8.83 -4.47
N LEU A 56 1.39 8.49 -4.02
CA LEU A 56 1.01 8.55 -2.61
C LEU A 56 1.83 7.56 -1.76
N LEU A 57 2.01 6.32 -2.22
CA LEU A 57 2.80 5.31 -1.51
C LEU A 57 4.27 5.72 -1.38
N GLU A 58 4.85 6.34 -2.41
CA GLU A 58 6.22 6.86 -2.35
C GLU A 58 6.36 7.96 -1.28
N LYS A 59 5.44 8.93 -1.26
CA LYS A 59 5.46 9.99 -0.24
C LYS A 59 5.28 9.45 1.17
N LEU A 60 4.45 8.41 1.35
CA LEU A 60 4.28 7.75 2.64
C LEU A 60 5.54 6.96 3.02
N SER A 61 6.15 6.26 2.05
CA SER A 61 7.39 5.51 2.22
C SER A 61 8.54 6.41 2.66
N GLU A 62 8.70 7.57 2.02
CA GLU A 62 9.68 8.59 2.41
C GLU A 62 9.42 9.14 3.82
N LYS A 63 8.15 9.41 4.15
CA LYS A 63 7.78 10.00 5.44
C LYS A 63 7.95 9.02 6.60
N PHE A 64 7.61 7.75 6.41
CA PHE A 64 7.56 6.74 7.48
C PHE A 64 8.74 5.74 7.44
N GLY A 65 9.57 5.78 6.40
CA GLY A 65 10.77 4.95 6.28
C GLY A 65 10.51 3.47 6.00
N PHE A 66 9.31 3.09 5.59
CA PHE A 66 9.03 1.73 5.10
C PHE A 66 9.43 1.59 3.64
N LYS A 67 9.71 0.36 3.20
CA LYS A 67 9.78 -0.02 1.79
C LYS A 67 8.46 -0.69 1.42
N PHE A 68 8.12 -0.75 0.14
CA PHE A 68 6.91 -1.46 -0.29
C PHE A 68 7.10 -2.22 -1.59
N VAL A 69 6.23 -3.20 -1.83
CA VAL A 69 6.11 -3.92 -3.10
C VAL A 69 4.65 -3.85 -3.55
N ILE A 70 4.42 -3.32 -4.74
CA ILE A 70 3.10 -3.30 -5.36
C ILE A 70 2.78 -4.71 -5.89
N ASN A 71 1.66 -5.27 -5.41
CA ASN A 71 1.18 -6.57 -5.81
C ASN A 71 -0.28 -6.47 -6.26
N PRO A 72 -0.55 -6.28 -7.56
CA PRO A 72 -1.93 -6.27 -8.06
C PRO A 72 -2.67 -7.54 -7.66
N VAL A 73 -3.92 -7.37 -7.23
CA VAL A 73 -4.81 -8.45 -6.80
C VAL A 73 -5.00 -9.45 -7.93
N LYS A 74 -4.82 -10.73 -7.63
CA LYS A 74 -4.76 -11.79 -8.66
C LYS A 74 -6.06 -11.94 -9.44
N ASP A 75 -7.20 -11.81 -8.77
CA ASP A 75 -8.52 -12.04 -9.37
C ASP A 75 -9.17 -10.76 -9.95
N GLY A 76 -8.46 -9.62 -9.87
CA GLY A 76 -8.96 -8.33 -10.37
C GLY A 76 -10.17 -7.78 -9.61
N LYS A 77 -10.45 -8.23 -8.38
CA LYS A 77 -11.62 -7.80 -7.60
C LYS A 77 -11.24 -6.96 -6.39
N TYR A 78 -12.09 -6.00 -6.05
CA TYR A 78 -11.96 -5.26 -4.80
C TYR A 78 -12.16 -6.16 -3.58
N GLY A 79 -13.24 -6.95 -3.61
CA GLY A 79 -13.57 -7.91 -2.57
C GLY A 79 -15.08 -8.06 -2.43
N ALA A 80 -15.52 -9.30 -2.31
CA ALA A 80 -16.88 -9.69 -2.03
C ALA A 80 -16.86 -10.94 -1.17
N PHE A 81 -17.79 -11.03 -0.22
CA PHE A 81 -18.00 -12.23 0.57
C PHE A 81 -18.81 -13.22 -0.28
N LYS A 82 -18.18 -14.34 -0.64
CA LYS A 82 -18.78 -15.42 -1.42
C LYS A 82 -18.36 -16.75 -0.85
N ASP A 83 -19.30 -17.69 -0.78
CA ASP A 83 -19.03 -19.08 -0.37
C ASP A 83 -18.27 -19.17 0.97
N GLY A 84 -18.63 -18.30 1.93
CA GLY A 84 -18.03 -18.28 3.26
C GLY A 84 -16.66 -17.60 3.35
N ALA A 85 -16.15 -17.00 2.26
CA ALA A 85 -14.85 -16.35 2.26
C ALA A 85 -14.84 -15.01 1.50
N TRP A 86 -13.94 -14.11 1.89
CA TRP A 86 -13.67 -12.89 1.11
C TRP A 86 -12.74 -13.20 -0.07
N ASN A 87 -13.08 -12.70 -1.25
CA ASN A 87 -12.18 -12.65 -2.41
C ASN A 87 -11.55 -11.25 -2.58
N GLY A 88 -10.86 -11.01 -3.70
CA GLY A 88 -10.28 -9.71 -4.00
C GLY A 88 -9.21 -9.26 -3.02
N MET A 89 -8.97 -7.95 -3.00
CA MET A 89 -7.99 -7.31 -2.11
C MET A 89 -8.28 -7.60 -0.63
N VAL A 90 -9.57 -7.58 -0.23
CA VAL A 90 -9.96 -7.94 1.15
C VAL A 90 -9.55 -9.38 1.48
N GLY A 91 -9.80 -10.30 0.56
CA GLY A 91 -9.41 -11.70 0.71
C GLY A 91 -7.89 -11.90 0.76
N GLU A 92 -7.10 -11.07 0.09
CA GLU A 92 -5.64 -11.12 0.19
C GLU A 92 -5.19 -10.70 1.60
N LEU A 93 -5.71 -9.60 2.15
CA LEU A 93 -5.34 -9.11 3.49
C LEU A 93 -5.62 -10.13 4.61
N LEU A 94 -6.69 -10.89 4.51
CA LEU A 94 -7.06 -11.89 5.53
C LEU A 94 -6.22 -13.18 5.48
N ARG A 95 -5.52 -13.43 4.36
CA ARG A 95 -4.74 -14.65 4.13
C ARG A 95 -3.23 -14.38 4.05
N MET A 96 -2.81 -13.14 4.33
CA MET A 96 -1.40 -12.75 4.39
C MET A 96 -0.73 -13.30 5.64
#